data_AF-A0A4Y6RUC9-F1
#
_entry.id   AF-A0A4Y6RUC9-F1
#
_cell.length_a   1.000
_cell.length_b   1.000
_cell.length_c   1.000
_cell.angle_alpha   90.00
_cell.angle_beta   90.00
_cell.angle_gamma   90.00
#
_symmetry.space_group_name_H-M   'P 1'
#
loop_
_entity.id
_entity.type
_entity.pdbx_description
1 polymer ?
#
loop_
_entity_poly.entity_id
_entity_poly.type
_entity_poly.pdbx_seq_one_letter_code
_entity_poly.pdbx_strand_id
1 'polypeptide(L)'
;MDAFEFVQSIFDANHYLANNSDVEQSGLEPWFHFVTFGIESGRDPSPYFDTSYYLAQNPDVVASGMDAFTHFLEHGLFEGRVPSPLFDADYYLSQNPDVAASDLTPYYHFIVFGQEEGRLPMESAPLDAEAPSSGATDNLDKPLLLLGTDQADQLVGGAANDVLVGAGGNDVLNGGDGQDIFGFALGFGQDVIQDFNVTEDILRMQSLDIGSYADLQVAAVVETTGDDTLISFDDGSSLTLIGVADPSTIEFMPLPLA
;
A
#
# COMPACT_ATOMS: atom_id res chain seq x y z
N MET A 1 5.69 1.43 -21.34
CA MET A 1 5.45 0.22 -20.55
C MET A 1 5.23 -0.97 -21.45
N ASP A 2 6.17 -1.91 -21.46
CA ASP A 2 5.95 -3.22 -22.06
C ASP A 2 5.27 -4.20 -21.07
N ALA A 3 4.98 -5.43 -21.52
CA ALA A 3 4.32 -6.42 -20.67
C ALA A 3 5.16 -6.83 -19.45
N PHE A 4 6.49 -6.84 -19.58
CA PHE A 4 7.38 -7.20 -18.50
C PHE A 4 7.40 -6.10 -17.43
N GLU A 5 7.51 -4.85 -17.84
CA GLU A 5 7.46 -3.68 -16.95
C GLU A 5 6.13 -3.62 -16.18
N PHE A 6 5.01 -3.96 -16.82
CA PHE A 6 3.72 -4.02 -16.13
C PHE A 6 3.64 -5.15 -15.10
N VAL A 7 4.12 -6.35 -15.44
CA VAL A 7 4.11 -7.44 -14.45
C VAL A 7 4.97 -7.08 -13.25
N GLN A 8 6.12 -6.44 -13.48
CA GLN A 8 6.96 -5.95 -12.40
C GLN A 8 6.28 -4.84 -11.59
N SER A 9 5.46 -3.98 -12.18
CA SER A 9 4.78 -2.90 -11.44
C SER A 9 3.69 -3.41 -10.48
N ILE A 10 3.22 -4.65 -10.62
CA ILE A 10 2.34 -5.29 -9.62
C ILE A 10 3.15 -5.88 -8.46
N PHE A 11 4.44 -6.16 -8.67
CA PHE A 11 5.31 -6.72 -7.63
C PHE A 11 5.95 -5.63 -6.80
N ASP A 12 5.68 -5.67 -5.51
CA ASP A 12 6.31 -4.85 -4.50
C ASP A 12 7.35 -5.72 -3.76
N ALA A 13 8.62 -5.51 -4.08
CA ALA A 13 9.73 -6.29 -3.53
C ALA A 13 9.84 -6.18 -2.01
N ASN A 14 9.41 -5.03 -1.51
CA ASN A 14 9.47 -4.59 -0.14
C ASN A 14 8.38 -5.37 0.62
N HIS A 15 7.13 -5.31 0.14
CA HIS A 15 6.02 -6.10 0.68
C HIS A 15 6.38 -7.59 0.70
N TYR A 16 6.95 -8.06 -0.40
CA TYR A 16 7.30 -9.45 -0.54
C TYR A 16 8.39 -9.87 0.45
N LEU A 17 9.40 -9.04 0.72
CA LEU A 17 10.45 -9.35 1.69
C LEU A 17 9.91 -9.34 3.13
N ALA A 18 9.11 -8.34 3.49
CA ALA A 18 8.44 -8.21 4.78
C ALA A 18 7.68 -9.49 5.16
N ASN A 19 6.92 -10.02 4.21
CA ASN A 19 6.06 -11.18 4.45
C ASN A 19 6.78 -12.54 4.25
N ASN A 20 8.04 -12.54 3.79
CA ASN A 20 8.73 -13.76 3.36
C ASN A 20 10.21 -13.82 3.78
N SER A 21 10.43 -14.04 5.07
CA SER A 21 11.79 -14.18 5.64
C SER A 21 12.67 -15.30 5.05
N ASP A 22 12.10 -16.25 4.31
CA ASP A 22 12.87 -17.30 3.62
C ASP A 22 13.58 -16.79 2.35
N VAL A 23 13.16 -15.66 1.80
CA VAL A 23 13.80 -15.02 0.63
C VAL A 23 15.28 -14.75 0.93
N GLU A 24 15.59 -14.21 2.11
CA GLU A 24 16.98 -13.93 2.52
C GLU A 24 17.85 -15.20 2.55
N GLN A 25 17.28 -16.31 3.04
CA GLN A 25 17.99 -17.58 3.14
C GLN A 25 18.23 -18.22 1.77
N SER A 26 17.36 -17.93 0.80
CA SER A 26 17.50 -18.40 -0.58
C SER A 26 18.66 -17.72 -1.32
N GLY A 27 19.03 -16.50 -0.90
CA GLY A 27 20.01 -15.65 -1.60
C GLY A 27 19.55 -15.19 -2.99
N LEU A 28 18.26 -15.34 -3.31
CA LEU A 28 17.67 -14.85 -4.55
C LEU A 28 17.17 -13.41 -4.36
N GLU A 29 17.24 -12.65 -5.44
CA GLU A 29 16.52 -11.39 -5.57
C GLU A 29 15.00 -11.61 -5.39
N PRO A 30 14.25 -10.72 -4.69
CA PRO A 30 12.85 -10.93 -4.33
C PRO A 30 11.95 -11.29 -5.51
N TRP A 31 12.08 -10.56 -6.62
CA TRP A 31 11.34 -10.83 -7.84
C TRP A 31 11.60 -12.25 -8.37
N PHE A 32 12.87 -12.67 -8.38
CA PHE A 32 13.23 -14.03 -8.80
C PHE A 32 12.70 -15.08 -7.83
N HIS A 33 12.72 -14.80 -6.53
CA HIS A 33 12.13 -15.68 -5.54
C HIS A 33 10.60 -15.82 -5.74
N PHE A 34 9.91 -14.72 -6.00
CA PHE A 34 8.47 -14.72 -6.28
C PHE A 34 8.11 -15.55 -7.50
N VAL A 35 8.74 -15.30 -8.65
CA VAL A 35 8.42 -16.07 -9.86
C VAL A 35 8.90 -17.52 -9.81
N THR A 36 9.87 -17.85 -8.95
CA THR A 36 10.39 -19.22 -8.82
C THR A 36 9.60 -20.04 -7.80
N PHE A 37 9.17 -19.43 -6.69
CA PHE A 37 8.56 -20.13 -5.56
C PHE A 37 7.28 -19.49 -5.08
N GLY A 38 7.19 -18.16 -5.10
CA GLY A 38 6.08 -17.43 -4.50
C GLY A 38 4.75 -17.63 -5.19
N ILE A 39 4.73 -17.63 -6.52
CA ILE A 39 3.53 -17.89 -7.31
C ILE A 39 2.93 -19.26 -6.94
N GLU A 40 3.73 -20.33 -6.97
CA GLU A 40 3.25 -21.68 -6.62
C GLU A 40 2.89 -21.82 -5.13
N SER A 41 3.52 -21.02 -4.27
CA SER A 41 3.24 -21.00 -2.83
C SER A 41 2.05 -20.13 -2.45
N GLY A 42 1.41 -19.46 -3.42
CA GLY A 42 0.27 -18.57 -3.19
C GLY A 42 0.62 -17.31 -2.39
N ARG A 43 1.82 -16.77 -2.59
CA ARG A 43 2.29 -15.56 -1.89
C ARG A 43 1.81 -14.31 -2.59
N ASP A 44 1.55 -13.28 -1.80
CA ASP A 44 1.09 -12.00 -2.29
C ASP A 44 2.27 -11.18 -2.81
N PRO A 45 2.23 -10.70 -4.07
CA PRO A 45 3.31 -9.91 -4.64
C PRO A 45 3.25 -8.44 -4.22
N SER A 46 2.11 -7.93 -3.75
CA SER A 46 1.94 -6.57 -3.26
C SER A 46 0.64 -6.44 -2.46
N PRO A 47 0.43 -5.33 -1.72
CA PRO A 47 -0.84 -5.05 -1.04
C PRO A 47 -2.06 -5.05 -1.99
N TYR A 48 -1.84 -4.69 -3.26
CA TYR A 48 -2.91 -4.58 -4.25
C TYR A 48 -3.17 -5.88 -5.02
N PHE A 49 -2.49 -6.98 -4.66
CA PHE A 49 -2.80 -8.31 -5.16
C PHE A 49 -2.80 -9.34 -4.03
N ASP A 50 -4.00 -9.79 -3.63
CA ASP A 50 -4.19 -10.84 -2.64
C ASP A 50 -4.55 -12.15 -3.35
N THR A 51 -3.62 -13.09 -3.31
CA THR A 51 -3.72 -14.40 -3.97
C THR A 51 -4.86 -15.23 -3.40
N SER A 52 -5.02 -15.21 -2.08
CA SER A 52 -6.04 -16.01 -1.40
C SER A 52 -7.44 -15.45 -1.67
N TYR A 53 -7.60 -14.13 -1.59
CA TYR A 53 -8.82 -13.42 -1.97
C TYR A 53 -9.18 -13.68 -3.42
N TYR A 54 -8.22 -13.53 -4.35
CA TYR A 54 -8.49 -13.72 -5.77
C TYR A 54 -8.98 -15.13 -6.06
N LEU A 55 -8.36 -16.18 -5.51
CA LEU A 55 -8.82 -17.55 -5.70
C LEU A 55 -10.18 -17.81 -5.05
N ALA A 56 -10.46 -17.20 -3.89
CA ALA A 56 -11.74 -17.31 -3.21
C ALA A 56 -12.89 -16.69 -4.03
N GLN A 57 -12.66 -15.55 -4.68
CA GLN A 57 -13.65 -14.90 -5.54
C GLN A 57 -13.80 -15.57 -6.90
N ASN A 58 -12.81 -16.38 -7.31
CA ASN A 58 -12.74 -16.97 -8.64
C ASN A 58 -12.62 -18.51 -8.60
N PRO A 59 -13.69 -19.24 -8.19
CA PRO A 59 -13.65 -20.71 -8.10
C PRO A 59 -13.39 -21.43 -9.43
N ASP A 60 -13.66 -20.77 -10.56
CA ASP A 60 -13.35 -21.29 -11.90
C ASP A 60 -11.84 -21.36 -12.15
N VAL A 61 -11.07 -20.41 -11.60
CA VAL A 61 -9.59 -20.42 -11.65
C VAL A 61 -9.06 -21.61 -10.86
N VAL A 62 -9.58 -21.82 -9.65
CA VAL A 62 -9.25 -23.00 -8.83
C VAL A 62 -9.56 -24.30 -9.59
N ALA A 63 -10.70 -24.37 -10.26
CA ALA A 63 -11.09 -25.54 -11.04
C ALA A 63 -10.20 -25.75 -12.29
N SER A 64 -9.64 -24.68 -12.85
CA SER A 64 -8.71 -24.74 -13.99
C SER A 64 -7.33 -25.28 -13.61
N GLY A 65 -6.93 -25.14 -12.34
CA GLY A 65 -5.59 -25.46 -11.85
C GLY A 65 -4.50 -24.44 -12.19
N MET A 66 -4.86 -23.28 -12.77
CA MET A 66 -3.95 -22.14 -12.90
C MET A 66 -3.74 -21.44 -11.56
N ASP A 67 -2.56 -20.87 -11.35
CA ASP A 67 -2.31 -20.00 -10.21
C ASP A 67 -2.99 -18.62 -10.40
N ALA A 68 -3.20 -17.92 -9.28
CA ALA A 68 -3.93 -16.65 -9.23
C ALA A 68 -3.28 -15.57 -10.11
N PHE A 69 -1.97 -15.41 -9.98
CA PHE A 69 -1.22 -14.32 -10.59
C PHE A 69 -1.17 -14.49 -12.10
N THR A 70 -0.82 -15.69 -12.58
CA THR A 70 -0.85 -16.03 -14.01
C THR A 70 -2.25 -15.87 -14.58
N HIS A 71 -3.29 -16.38 -13.91
CA HIS A 71 -4.66 -16.21 -14.40
C HIS A 71 -5.06 -14.74 -14.49
N PHE A 72 -4.71 -13.93 -13.49
CA PHE A 72 -5.01 -12.50 -13.51
C PHE A 72 -4.35 -11.78 -14.69
N LEU A 73 -3.08 -12.04 -14.94
CA LEU A 73 -2.34 -11.42 -16.03
C LEU A 73 -2.86 -11.85 -17.41
N GLU A 74 -3.18 -13.13 -17.58
CA GLU A 74 -3.61 -13.66 -18.89
C GLU A 74 -5.10 -13.39 -19.19
N HIS A 75 -5.93 -13.30 -18.16
CA HIS A 75 -7.38 -13.23 -18.30
C HIS A 75 -8.03 -12.20 -17.36
N GLY A 76 -7.78 -12.31 -16.05
CA GLY A 76 -8.53 -11.58 -15.02
C GLY A 76 -8.52 -10.06 -15.19
N LEU A 77 -7.40 -9.47 -15.58
CA LEU A 77 -7.26 -8.03 -15.79
C LEU A 77 -8.25 -7.51 -16.84
N PHE A 78 -8.35 -8.21 -17.99
CA PHE A 78 -9.24 -7.82 -19.08
C PHE A 78 -10.69 -8.28 -18.88
N GLU A 79 -10.91 -9.25 -18.00
CA GLU A 79 -12.23 -9.64 -17.51
C GLU A 79 -12.75 -8.70 -16.42
N GLY A 80 -11.93 -7.75 -15.94
CA GLY A 80 -12.28 -6.83 -14.86
C GLY A 80 -12.37 -7.49 -13.49
N ARG A 81 -11.68 -8.63 -13.28
CA ARG A 81 -11.62 -9.29 -11.97
C ARG A 81 -10.82 -8.44 -10.99
N VAL A 82 -11.26 -8.40 -9.74
CA VAL A 82 -10.63 -7.62 -8.69
C VAL A 82 -9.59 -8.48 -7.96
N PRO A 83 -8.30 -8.10 -7.94
CA PRO A 83 -7.23 -8.89 -7.36
C PRO A 83 -7.00 -8.67 -5.86
N SER A 84 -7.54 -7.59 -5.29
CA SER A 84 -7.40 -7.29 -3.86
C SER A 84 -8.63 -6.56 -3.34
N PRO A 85 -9.03 -6.78 -2.08
CA PRO A 85 -10.03 -5.96 -1.40
C PRO A 85 -9.68 -4.45 -1.35
N LEU A 86 -8.40 -4.09 -1.51
CA LEU A 86 -7.93 -2.70 -1.55
C LEU A 86 -8.19 -1.98 -2.88
N PHE A 87 -9.02 -2.54 -3.76
CA PHE A 87 -9.34 -1.94 -5.04
C PHE A 87 -10.82 -2.13 -5.42
N ASP A 88 -11.56 -1.03 -5.55
CA ASP A 88 -12.93 -1.01 -6.05
C ASP A 88 -12.96 -0.36 -7.44
N ALA A 89 -13.14 -1.19 -8.47
CA ALA A 89 -13.17 -0.76 -9.86
C ALA A 89 -14.32 0.21 -10.18
N ASP A 90 -15.50 0.01 -9.58
CA ASP A 90 -16.68 0.84 -9.84
C ASP A 90 -16.50 2.22 -9.19
N TYR A 91 -16.02 2.26 -7.94
CA TYR A 91 -15.62 3.50 -7.28
C TYR A 91 -14.55 4.22 -8.11
N TYR A 92 -13.47 3.51 -8.49
CA TYR A 92 -12.34 4.11 -9.19
C TYR A 92 -12.78 4.78 -10.50
N LEU A 93 -13.60 4.11 -11.31
CA LEU A 93 -14.13 4.69 -12.55
C LEU A 93 -15.11 5.85 -12.30
N SER A 94 -15.87 5.81 -11.20
CA SER A 94 -16.79 6.90 -10.84
C SER A 94 -16.07 8.19 -10.46
N GLN A 95 -14.92 8.09 -9.78
CA GLN A 95 -14.10 9.22 -9.36
C GLN A 95 -13.15 9.72 -10.45
N ASN A 96 -12.87 8.89 -11.46
CA ASN A 96 -11.90 9.16 -12.51
C ASN A 96 -12.55 9.09 -13.91
N PRO A 97 -13.37 10.09 -14.30
CA PRO A 97 -14.07 10.08 -15.59
C PRO A 97 -13.14 10.04 -16.82
N ASP A 98 -11.91 10.53 -16.69
CA ASP A 98 -10.87 10.45 -17.71
C ASP A 98 -10.42 9.01 -17.96
N VAL A 99 -10.30 8.21 -16.90
CA VAL A 99 -10.01 6.77 -16.99
C VAL A 99 -11.19 6.02 -17.56
N ALA A 100 -12.41 6.34 -17.11
CA ALA A 100 -13.64 5.75 -17.64
C ALA A 100 -13.88 6.05 -19.13
N ALA A 101 -13.30 7.14 -19.65
CA ALA A 101 -13.32 7.49 -21.06
C ALA A 101 -12.14 6.90 -21.87
N SER A 102 -11.21 6.20 -21.21
CA SER A 102 -10.03 5.58 -21.82
C SER A 102 -10.27 4.10 -22.16
N ASP A 103 -9.32 3.49 -22.88
CA ASP A 103 -9.30 2.04 -23.16
C ASP A 103 -8.53 1.25 -22.08
N LEU A 104 -8.09 1.88 -20.99
CA LEU A 104 -7.34 1.24 -19.91
C LEU A 104 -8.29 0.54 -18.93
N THR A 105 -7.88 -0.62 -18.40
CA THR A 105 -8.60 -1.22 -17.27
C THR A 105 -8.33 -0.38 -16.02
N PRO A 106 -9.30 -0.26 -15.09
CA PRO A 106 -9.16 0.61 -13.92
C PRO A 106 -8.00 0.18 -13.02
N TYR A 107 -7.80 -1.13 -12.82
CA TYR A 107 -6.68 -1.64 -12.05
C TYR A 107 -5.32 -1.34 -12.72
N TYR A 108 -5.22 -1.50 -14.04
CA TYR A 108 -4.01 -1.13 -14.78
C TYR A 108 -3.70 0.35 -14.58
N HIS A 109 -4.70 1.22 -14.76
CA HIS A 109 -4.50 2.65 -14.58
C HIS A 109 -4.06 2.97 -13.16
N PHE A 110 -4.69 2.36 -12.15
CA PHE A 110 -4.31 2.58 -10.76
C PHE A 110 -2.85 2.20 -10.48
N ILE A 111 -2.46 0.97 -10.83
CA ILE A 111 -1.10 0.49 -10.58
C ILE A 111 -0.05 1.34 -11.29
N VAL A 112 -0.30 1.71 -12.55
CA VAL A 112 0.70 2.38 -13.40
C VAL A 112 0.74 3.91 -13.21
N PHE A 113 -0.39 4.54 -12.90
CA PHE A 113 -0.51 6.01 -12.84
C PHE A 113 -1.23 6.49 -11.58
N GLY A 114 -2.34 5.85 -11.21
CA GLY A 114 -3.21 6.32 -10.15
C GLY A 114 -2.51 6.44 -8.80
N GLN A 115 -1.54 5.55 -8.52
CA GLN A 115 -0.72 5.67 -7.33
C GLN A 115 0.15 6.95 -7.34
N GLU A 116 0.78 7.31 -8.44
CA GLU A 116 1.55 8.56 -8.50
C GLU A 116 0.65 9.79 -8.43
N GLU A 117 -0.52 9.71 -9.07
CA GLU A 117 -1.49 10.80 -9.15
C GLU A 117 -2.31 10.98 -7.85
N GLY A 118 -2.06 10.17 -6.82
CA GLY A 118 -2.80 10.22 -5.54
C GLY A 118 -4.27 9.80 -5.66
N ARG A 119 -4.63 9.07 -6.72
CA ARG A 119 -6.01 8.58 -6.93
C ARG A 119 -6.32 7.45 -5.95
N LEU A 120 -7.46 7.58 -5.29
CA LEU A 120 -7.93 6.64 -4.29
C LEU A 120 -8.45 5.36 -4.97
N PRO A 121 -8.03 4.16 -4.54
CA PRO A 121 -8.43 2.91 -5.16
C PRO A 121 -9.82 2.41 -4.74
N MET A 122 -10.38 2.93 -3.64
CA MET A 122 -11.71 2.59 -3.11
C MET A 122 -12.30 3.77 -2.31
N GLU A 123 -13.55 3.66 -1.86
CA GLU A 123 -14.18 4.68 -1.01
C GLU A 123 -13.51 4.71 0.38
N SER A 124 -13.35 5.89 0.97
CA SER A 124 -12.83 6.00 2.33
C SER A 124 -13.90 5.71 3.38
N ALA A 125 -13.50 5.12 4.50
CA ALA A 125 -14.37 5.00 5.66
C ALA A 125 -14.59 6.41 6.29
N PRO A 126 -15.81 6.77 6.73
CA PRO A 126 -16.07 8.07 7.33
C PRO A 126 -15.31 8.29 8.64
N LEU A 127 -14.64 9.44 8.76
CA LEU A 127 -13.95 9.98 9.95
C LEU A 127 -14.82 10.11 11.22
N ASP A 128 -16.16 10.15 11.07
CA ASP A 128 -17.09 10.39 12.18
C ASP A 128 -17.50 9.11 12.93
N ALA A 129 -16.97 7.95 12.55
CA ALA A 129 -17.15 6.75 13.34
C ALA A 129 -16.26 6.88 14.57
N GLU A 130 -16.87 7.16 15.73
CA GLU A 130 -16.20 7.01 17.03
C GLU A 130 -15.28 5.79 16.97
N ALA A 131 -13.98 6.00 17.23
CA ALA A 131 -12.94 4.96 17.27
C ALA A 131 -13.59 3.65 17.72
N PRO A 132 -13.59 2.58 16.89
CA PRO A 132 -14.50 1.45 17.03
C PRO A 132 -14.49 1.00 18.48
N SER A 133 -15.53 1.40 19.21
CA SER A 133 -15.49 1.37 20.66
C SER A 133 -15.69 -0.08 21.07
N SER A 134 -14.60 -0.83 21.24
CA SER A 134 -14.49 -2.05 22.03
C SER A 134 -15.70 -3.01 22.04
N GLY A 135 -16.34 -3.27 20.90
CA GLY A 135 -17.62 -4.00 20.90
C GLY A 135 -18.20 -4.51 19.59
N ALA A 136 -17.55 -4.35 18.44
CA ALA A 136 -18.03 -4.88 17.17
C ALA A 136 -16.91 -5.63 16.44
N THR A 137 -16.73 -6.90 16.77
CA THR A 137 -15.77 -7.83 16.14
C THR A 137 -16.21 -8.28 14.73
N ASP A 138 -16.84 -7.40 13.95
CA ASP A 138 -17.42 -7.80 12.64
C ASP A 138 -17.04 -6.81 11.50
N ASN A 139 -16.24 -5.78 11.79
CA ASN A 139 -15.79 -4.82 10.77
C ASN A 139 -14.31 -4.41 10.88
N LEU A 140 -13.52 -5.06 11.75
CA LEU A 140 -12.06 -4.88 11.86
C LEU A 140 -11.28 -5.88 10.99
N ASP A 141 -11.97 -6.86 10.37
CA ASP A 141 -11.35 -7.87 9.52
C ASP A 141 -11.32 -7.47 8.03
N LYS A 142 -11.79 -6.26 7.68
CA LYS A 142 -11.81 -5.76 6.30
C LYS A 142 -10.81 -4.63 6.14
N PRO A 143 -10.05 -4.62 5.03
CA PRO A 143 -9.22 -3.48 4.65
C PRO A 143 -10.01 -2.17 4.60
N LEU A 144 -9.45 -1.13 5.20
CA LEU A 144 -9.96 0.22 5.29
C LEU A 144 -9.10 1.17 4.48
N LEU A 145 -9.74 2.10 3.78
CA LEU A 145 -9.09 3.33 3.33
C LEU A 145 -9.53 4.46 4.26
N LEU A 146 -8.60 5.01 5.03
CA LEU A 146 -8.82 6.11 5.95
C LEU A 146 -8.20 7.38 5.39
N LEU A 147 -9.04 8.40 5.19
CA LEU A 147 -8.62 9.70 4.67
C LEU A 147 -8.99 10.78 5.66
N GLY A 148 -7.99 11.57 6.06
CA GLY A 148 -8.15 12.79 6.84
C GLY A 148 -8.60 13.98 5.98
N THR A 149 -8.59 15.14 6.60
CA THR A 149 -9.01 16.43 6.05
C THR A 149 -7.81 17.38 5.95
N ASP A 150 -8.05 18.70 5.85
CA ASP A 150 -7.00 19.72 6.01
C ASP A 150 -6.86 20.17 7.49
N GLN A 151 -7.51 19.48 8.42
CA GLN A 151 -7.49 19.74 9.85
C GLN A 151 -6.76 18.61 10.59
N ALA A 152 -6.47 18.79 11.87
CA ALA A 152 -5.89 17.74 12.69
C ALA A 152 -6.90 16.60 12.92
N ASP A 153 -6.58 15.41 12.43
CA ASP A 153 -7.39 14.20 12.49
C ASP A 153 -6.75 13.09 13.35
N GLN A 154 -7.57 12.13 13.77
CA GLN A 154 -7.12 10.87 14.40
C GLN A 154 -7.62 9.71 13.55
N LEU A 155 -6.72 9.02 12.85
CA LEU A 155 -7.06 7.88 12.00
C LEU A 155 -6.61 6.59 12.70
N VAL A 156 -7.51 5.61 12.81
CA VAL A 156 -7.26 4.32 13.45
C VAL A 156 -7.77 3.21 12.54
N GLY A 157 -6.85 2.41 12.03
CA GLY A 157 -7.12 1.22 11.24
C GLY A 157 -7.57 0.02 12.08
N GLY A 158 -7.66 -1.12 11.43
CA GLY A 158 -8.21 -2.38 11.91
C GLY A 158 -7.15 -3.46 12.06
N ALA A 159 -7.54 -4.71 11.81
CA ALA A 159 -6.64 -5.87 11.83
C ALA A 159 -6.31 -6.39 10.42
N ALA A 160 -6.73 -5.64 9.40
CA ALA A 160 -6.49 -5.95 8.01
C ALA A 160 -5.53 -4.91 7.42
N ASN A 161 -4.99 -5.20 6.25
CA ASN A 161 -4.07 -4.30 5.56
C ASN A 161 -4.81 -3.02 5.13
N ASP A 162 -4.58 -1.92 5.82
CA ASP A 162 -5.27 -0.65 5.63
C ASP A 162 -4.43 0.37 4.86
N VAL A 163 -5.09 1.42 4.38
CA VAL A 163 -4.44 2.57 3.72
C VAL A 163 -4.85 3.82 4.47
N LEU A 164 -3.88 4.52 5.06
CA LEU A 164 -4.10 5.72 5.87
C LEU A 164 -3.44 6.94 5.21
N VAL A 165 -4.21 8.01 5.00
CA VAL A 165 -3.71 9.28 4.46
C VAL A 165 -4.29 10.42 5.29
N GLY A 166 -3.47 11.08 6.10
CA GLY A 166 -3.88 12.24 6.91
C GLY A 166 -4.36 13.43 6.06
N ALA A 167 -3.85 13.53 4.82
CA ALA A 167 -3.99 14.67 3.94
C ALA A 167 -3.22 15.88 4.45
N GLY A 168 -3.85 16.93 4.95
CA GLY A 168 -3.15 18.10 5.48
C GLY A 168 -3.55 18.35 6.93
N GLY A 169 -2.64 18.86 7.76
CA GLY A 169 -2.97 19.10 9.16
C GLY A 169 -1.88 18.59 10.06
N ASN A 170 -2.22 18.25 11.29
CA ASN A 170 -1.29 17.62 12.20
C ASN A 170 -1.98 16.37 12.73
N ASP A 171 -1.74 15.26 12.05
CA ASP A 171 -2.55 14.06 12.22
C ASP A 171 -1.91 13.06 13.16
N VAL A 172 -2.75 12.25 13.81
CA VAL A 172 -2.32 11.09 14.57
C VAL A 172 -2.85 9.85 13.89
N LEU A 173 -1.94 9.02 13.39
CA LEU A 173 -2.24 7.84 12.59
C LEU A 173 -1.88 6.57 13.37
N ASN A 174 -2.78 5.59 13.34
CA ASN A 174 -2.58 4.27 13.91
C ASN A 174 -3.06 3.23 12.89
N GLY A 175 -2.15 2.37 12.42
CA GLY A 175 -2.46 1.37 11.39
C GLY A 175 -3.26 0.20 11.95
N GLY A 176 -2.90 -0.26 13.15
CA GLY A 176 -3.46 -1.47 13.75
C GLY A 176 -2.62 -2.70 13.46
N ASP A 177 -3.26 -3.85 13.23
CA ASP A 177 -2.56 -5.07 12.80
C ASP A 177 -2.68 -5.20 11.28
N GLY A 178 -1.69 -5.82 10.64
CA GLY A 178 -1.67 -5.99 9.19
C GLY A 178 -0.48 -5.27 8.59
N GLN A 179 -0.38 -5.31 7.27
CA GLN A 179 0.54 -4.44 6.55
C GLN A 179 -0.23 -3.19 6.11
N ASP A 180 0.06 -2.07 6.75
CA ASP A 180 -0.62 -0.81 6.45
C ASP A 180 0.20 0.09 5.54
N ILE A 181 -0.48 0.89 4.73
CA ILE A 181 0.13 1.88 3.85
C ILE A 181 -0.17 3.27 4.38
N PHE A 182 0.85 3.99 4.83
CA PHE A 182 0.74 5.39 5.21
C PHE A 182 1.17 6.29 4.05
N GLY A 183 0.21 6.99 3.45
CA GLY A 183 0.41 7.85 2.29
C GLY A 183 0.65 9.31 2.65
N PHE A 184 1.68 9.91 2.03
CA PHE A 184 2.04 11.31 2.23
C PHE A 184 2.19 12.05 0.89
N ALA A 185 1.74 13.30 0.87
CA ALA A 185 1.86 14.23 -0.25
C ALA A 185 2.39 15.59 0.23
N LEU A 186 2.70 16.51 -0.68
CA LEU A 186 3.25 17.83 -0.32
C LEU A 186 2.34 18.59 0.65
N GLY A 187 2.93 19.21 1.68
CA GLY A 187 2.18 19.99 2.66
C GLY A 187 1.31 19.15 3.60
N PHE A 188 1.70 17.90 3.86
CA PHE A 188 0.95 17.02 4.78
C PHE A 188 0.90 17.56 6.22
N GLY A 189 1.85 18.41 6.60
CA GLY A 189 1.90 19.05 7.90
C GLY A 189 2.69 18.24 8.92
N GLN A 190 2.26 18.19 10.19
CA GLN A 190 3.07 17.59 11.27
C GLN A 190 2.39 16.36 11.87
N ASP A 191 2.71 15.21 11.31
CA ASP A 191 2.01 13.95 11.59
C ASP A 191 2.80 13.04 12.52
N VAL A 192 2.06 12.19 13.23
CA VAL A 192 2.59 11.17 14.14
C VAL A 192 1.98 9.82 13.79
N ILE A 193 2.80 8.84 13.43
CA ILE A 193 2.38 7.43 13.37
C ILE A 193 2.75 6.75 14.70
N GLN A 194 1.76 6.17 15.38
CA GLN A 194 1.91 5.66 16.75
C GLN A 194 2.43 4.23 16.84
N ASP A 195 2.26 3.43 15.79
CA ASP A 195 2.46 1.98 15.81
C ASP A 195 3.18 1.43 14.57
N PHE A 196 3.91 2.29 13.83
CA PHE A 196 4.59 1.88 12.59
C PHE A 196 5.50 0.67 12.81
N ASN A 197 5.18 -0.43 12.14
CA ASN A 197 5.97 -1.66 12.16
C ASN A 197 6.89 -1.72 10.94
N VAL A 198 8.18 -1.49 11.12
CA VAL A 198 9.17 -1.49 10.02
C VAL A 198 9.31 -2.81 9.26
N THR A 199 8.77 -3.92 9.76
CA THR A 199 8.78 -5.21 9.06
C THR A 199 7.48 -5.52 8.34
N GLU A 200 6.45 -4.68 8.52
CA GLU A 200 5.12 -4.90 7.95
C GLU A 200 4.67 -3.66 7.17
N ASP A 201 4.70 -2.47 7.75
CA ASP A 201 4.11 -1.25 7.19
C ASP A 201 4.96 -0.55 6.13
N ILE A 202 4.27 0.18 5.26
CA ILE A 202 4.85 0.86 4.10
C ILE A 202 4.60 2.37 4.19
N LEU A 203 5.65 3.16 3.99
CA LEU A 203 5.52 4.58 3.69
C LEU A 203 5.38 4.79 2.18
N ARG A 204 4.26 5.36 1.75
CA ARG A 204 4.04 5.77 0.36
C ARG A 204 4.29 7.27 0.23
N MET A 205 5.46 7.62 -0.32
CA MET A 205 5.92 9.00 -0.49
C MET A 205 6.28 9.35 -1.94
N GLN A 206 5.72 8.62 -2.91
CA GLN A 206 6.02 8.81 -4.34
C GLN A 206 5.68 10.23 -4.83
N SER A 207 4.64 10.87 -4.30
CA SER A 207 4.29 12.27 -4.62
C SER A 207 5.32 13.29 -4.11
N LEU A 208 6.26 12.87 -3.27
CA LEU A 208 7.40 13.64 -2.80
C LEU A 208 8.70 13.27 -3.52
N ASP A 209 8.63 12.41 -4.56
CA ASP A 209 9.79 11.83 -5.25
C ASP A 209 10.68 10.98 -4.32
N ILE A 210 10.06 10.29 -3.37
CA ILE A 210 10.73 9.41 -2.40
C ILE A 210 10.17 7.99 -2.54
N GLY A 211 11.03 7.06 -2.96
CA GLY A 211 10.70 5.64 -3.05
C GLY A 211 11.66 4.73 -2.31
N SER A 212 12.60 5.30 -1.54
CA SER A 212 13.56 4.55 -0.74
C SER A 212 14.09 5.39 0.42
N TYR A 213 14.70 4.74 1.41
CA TYR A 213 15.37 5.44 2.49
C TYR A 213 16.52 6.35 2.00
N ALA A 214 17.20 5.98 0.91
CA ALA A 214 18.24 6.82 0.33
C ALA A 214 17.67 8.13 -0.24
N ASP A 215 16.51 8.06 -0.89
CA ASP A 215 15.81 9.25 -1.40
C ASP A 215 15.33 10.12 -0.23
N LEU A 216 14.80 9.49 0.83
CA LEU A 216 14.39 10.19 2.04
C LEU A 216 15.55 10.99 2.65
N GLN A 217 16.73 10.41 2.74
CA GLN A 217 17.92 11.10 3.28
C GLN A 217 18.40 12.28 2.41
N VAL A 218 18.00 12.32 1.14
CA VAL A 218 18.26 13.44 0.25
C VAL A 218 17.18 14.52 0.42
N ALA A 219 15.92 14.12 0.58
CA ALA A 219 14.76 15.00 0.61
C ALA A 219 14.47 15.61 1.99
N ALA A 220 14.93 14.99 3.08
CA ALA A 220 14.58 15.36 4.45
C ALA A 220 15.76 15.19 5.42
N VAL A 221 15.65 15.86 6.56
CA VAL A 221 16.52 15.62 7.72
C VAL A 221 15.89 14.53 8.58
N VAL A 222 16.61 13.42 8.77
CA VAL A 222 16.17 12.27 9.59
C VAL A 222 16.97 12.23 10.88
N GLU A 223 16.29 12.35 12.02
CA GLU A 223 16.90 12.33 13.36
C GLU A 223 16.21 11.29 14.24
N THR A 224 16.99 10.45 14.93
CA THR A 224 16.46 9.52 15.93
C THR A 224 16.64 10.09 17.34
N THR A 225 15.58 10.05 18.15
CA THR A 225 15.60 10.50 19.55
C THR A 225 14.99 9.42 20.43
N GLY A 226 15.84 8.73 21.22
CA GLY A 226 15.37 7.58 21.98
C GLY A 226 15.02 6.44 21.02
N ASP A 227 13.77 5.97 21.11
CA ASP A 227 13.24 4.93 20.23
C ASP A 227 12.41 5.50 19.07
N ASP A 228 12.32 6.83 18.93
CA ASP A 228 11.50 7.48 17.91
C ASP A 228 12.35 8.04 16.77
N THR A 229 11.79 8.08 15.56
CA THR A 229 12.37 8.78 14.40
C THR A 229 11.55 10.03 14.09
N LEU A 230 12.24 11.17 13.93
CA LEU A 230 11.69 12.41 13.38
C LEU A 230 12.24 12.65 11.97
N ILE A 231 11.36 12.85 11.01
CA ILE A 231 11.67 13.21 9.63
C ILE A 231 11.18 14.63 9.40
N SER A 232 12.07 15.55 9.05
CA SER A 232 11.74 16.97 8.82
C SER A 232 12.01 17.39 7.38
N PHE A 233 10.99 17.94 6.71
CA PHE A 233 11.04 18.36 5.31
C PHE A 233 11.22 19.88 5.18
N ASP A 234 11.75 20.33 4.04
CA ASP A 234 12.04 21.75 3.79
C ASP A 234 10.78 22.63 3.67
N ASP A 235 9.62 22.03 3.37
CA ASP A 235 8.33 22.73 3.32
C ASP A 235 7.72 23.00 4.71
N GLY A 236 8.37 22.51 5.77
CA GLY A 236 7.92 22.62 7.16
C GLY A 236 7.05 21.45 7.63
N SER A 237 6.77 20.48 6.76
CA SER A 237 6.13 19.22 7.15
C SER A 237 7.10 18.35 7.96
N SER A 238 6.58 17.53 8.86
CA SER A 238 7.37 16.58 9.62
C SER A 238 6.58 15.32 9.96
N LEU A 239 7.23 14.17 9.89
CA LEU A 239 6.67 12.89 10.30
C LEU A 239 7.42 12.36 11.52
N THR A 240 6.70 12.08 12.61
CA THR A 240 7.24 11.35 13.76
C THR A 240 6.77 9.91 13.73
N LEU A 241 7.71 8.97 13.72
CA LEU A 241 7.46 7.53 13.84
C LEU A 241 7.80 7.10 15.26
N ILE A 242 6.78 6.78 16.05
CA ILE A 242 6.95 6.34 17.43
C ILE A 242 7.48 4.91 17.46
N GLY A 243 8.50 4.65 18.27
CA GLY A 243 9.07 3.31 18.43
C GLY A 243 9.94 2.79 17.26
N VAL A 244 10.19 3.62 16.24
CA VAL A 244 11.11 3.31 15.15
C VAL A 244 12.52 3.86 15.45
N ALA A 245 13.39 3.01 15.99
CA ALA A 245 14.77 3.38 16.35
C ALA A 245 15.77 3.27 15.19
N ASP A 246 15.48 2.44 14.18
CA ASP A 246 16.29 2.27 12.98
C ASP A 246 15.47 2.61 11.74
N PRO A 247 15.50 3.87 11.28
CA PRO A 247 14.74 4.27 10.10
C PRO A 247 15.32 3.72 8.79
N SER A 248 16.50 3.11 8.79
CA SER A 248 17.10 2.55 7.58
C SER A 248 16.43 1.27 7.08
N THR A 249 15.61 0.64 7.93
CA THR A 249 14.80 -0.53 7.61
C THR A 249 13.37 -0.17 7.22
N ILE A 250 13.01 1.11 7.20
CA ILE A 250 11.67 1.52 6.80
C ILE A 250 11.43 1.12 5.35
N GLU A 251 10.28 0.52 5.13
CA GLU A 251 9.80 0.15 3.82
C GLU A 251 9.13 1.36 3.14
N PHE A 252 9.51 1.59 1.88
CA PHE A 252 8.91 2.62 1.05
C PHE A 252 8.29 1.98 -0.18
N MET A 253 7.14 2.50 -0.60
CA MET A 253 6.62 2.16 -1.92
C MET A 253 7.58 2.72 -2.99
N PRO A 254 8.14 1.88 -3.87
CA PRO A 254 9.17 2.32 -4.81
C PRO A 254 8.61 3.33 -5.82
N LEU A 255 9.46 4.26 -6.28
CA LEU A 255 9.12 5.09 -7.43
C LEU A 255 8.94 4.18 -8.66
N PRO A 256 7.97 4.46 -9.55
CA PRO A 256 7.82 3.67 -10.76
C PRO A 256 9.03 3.84 -11.66
N LEU A 257 9.31 2.77 -12.42
CA LEU A 257 10.45 2.73 -13.33
C LEU A 257 10.25 3.75 -14.46
N ALA A 258 11.19 4.68 -14.61
CA ALA A 258 11.21 5.74 -15.61
C ALA A 258 11.53 5.26 -17.04
#